data_AF-A0A9D0BZZ8-F1
#
_entry.id   AF-A0A9D0BZZ8-F1
#
_cell.length_a   1.000
_cell.length_b   1.000
_cell.length_c   1.000
_cell.angle_alpha   90.00
_cell.angle_beta   90.00
_cell.angle_gamma   90.00
#
_symmetry.space_group_name_H-M   'P 1'
#
loop_
_entity.id
_entity.type
_entity.pdbx_description
1 polymer ?
#
loop_
_entity_poly.entity_id
_entity_poly.type
_entity_poly.pdbx_seq_one_letter_code
_entity_poly.pdbx_strand_id
1 'polypeptide(L)'
;MAESPVMQRVKRFWGIDEGNVSHAEKLVSTLGGILSIFLIAFVTNRLTGATGATLIVPSMGASAVLLFAVPHGKLSQPWALFGGHFVSAIVGVACYQFVADYYLAAGCAVGLAIGAMHVCRCIHPPGGATALAAVIGGPAIHAAGYGYVFLPIMLNATIIFTVAFVFNNLFPWRRYPVSMMRFSERPQAQPAALEQLLDRQHIQQALADMDLVVDMTSEDIQRLFALSLEHAGRQRLLSSQIRVGGYYTNGRHGAEWSVRKIIDEIASDDPERDMVIYEVVEGQGLHSSDSCTRQAFADWAARELVPAKTGA
;
A
#
# COMPACT_ATOMS: atom_id res chain seq x y z
N MET A 1 -14.13 -31.07 -10.23
CA MET A 1 -14.54 -30.75 -11.61
C MET A 1 -13.90 -29.41 -11.96
N ALA A 2 -13.13 -29.32 -13.04
CA ALA A 2 -12.49 -28.06 -13.43
C ALA A 2 -13.55 -27.04 -13.85
N GLU A 3 -13.51 -25.82 -13.29
CA GLU A 3 -14.45 -24.75 -13.64
C GLU A 3 -14.29 -24.30 -15.10
N SER A 4 -15.39 -23.92 -15.75
CA SER A 4 -15.34 -23.47 -17.13
C SER A 4 -14.56 -22.14 -17.27
N PRO A 5 -13.83 -21.91 -18.37
CA PRO A 5 -13.11 -20.65 -18.61
C PRO A 5 -14.02 -19.42 -18.57
N VAL A 6 -15.28 -19.59 -18.95
CA VAL A 6 -16.31 -18.54 -18.89
C VAL A 6 -16.63 -18.19 -17.44
N MET A 7 -16.79 -19.20 -16.57
CA MET A 7 -17.03 -18.99 -15.14
C MET A 7 -15.86 -18.26 -14.49
N GLN A 8 -14.62 -18.61 -14.84
CA GLN A 8 -13.43 -17.93 -14.34
C GLN A 8 -13.36 -16.46 -14.80
N ARG A 9 -13.74 -16.19 -16.05
CA ARG A 9 -13.80 -14.81 -16.57
C ARG A 9 -14.87 -13.97 -15.86
N VAL A 10 -16.02 -14.58 -15.59
CA VAL A 10 -17.11 -13.95 -14.83
C VAL A 10 -16.67 -13.68 -13.40
N LYS A 11 -16.09 -14.67 -12.70
CA LYS A 11 -15.55 -14.47 -11.34
C LYS A 11 -14.51 -13.37 -11.29
N ARG A 12 -13.55 -13.35 -12.23
CA ARG A 12 -12.54 -12.28 -12.34
C ARG A 12 -13.16 -10.92 -12.61
N PHE A 13 -14.15 -10.84 -13.51
CA PHE A 13 -14.82 -9.58 -13.82
C PHE A 13 -15.53 -8.98 -12.60
N TRP A 14 -16.16 -9.83 -11.77
CA TRP A 14 -16.84 -9.41 -10.55
C TRP A 14 -15.92 -9.36 -9.32
N GLY A 15 -14.64 -9.72 -9.47
CA GLY A 15 -13.69 -9.76 -8.35
C GLY A 15 -14.05 -10.76 -7.25
N ILE A 16 -14.79 -11.83 -7.58
CA ILE A 16 -15.15 -12.88 -6.62
C ILE A 16 -13.92 -13.77 -6.43
N ASP A 17 -13.07 -13.39 -5.48
CA ASP A 17 -11.94 -14.21 -5.05
C ASP A 17 -12.38 -15.30 -4.07
N GLU A 18 -11.79 -16.49 -4.21
CA GLU A 18 -11.96 -17.63 -3.30
C GLU A 18 -11.09 -17.45 -2.06
N GLY A 19 -11.22 -16.30 -1.40
CA GLY A 19 -10.54 -16.03 -0.13
C GLY A 19 -11.04 -17.00 0.94
N ASN A 20 -10.18 -17.92 1.37
CA ASN A 20 -10.48 -18.89 2.42
C ASN A 20 -10.38 -18.26 3.82
N VAL A 21 -11.18 -17.23 4.07
CA VAL A 21 -11.30 -16.66 5.42
C VAL A 21 -11.94 -17.71 6.34
N SER A 22 -11.29 -17.99 7.47
CA SER A 22 -11.75 -19.03 8.38
C SER A 22 -13.15 -18.73 8.94
N HIS A 23 -13.95 -19.77 9.24
CA HIS A 23 -15.29 -19.58 9.81
C HIS A 23 -15.26 -18.86 11.18
N ALA A 24 -14.19 -19.08 11.95
CA ALA A 24 -13.94 -18.37 13.19
C ALA A 24 -13.75 -16.87 12.94
N GLU A 25 -12.90 -16.51 11.97
CA GLU A 25 -12.63 -15.11 11.60
C GLU A 25 -13.91 -14.40 11.11
N LYS A 26 -14.73 -15.09 10.32
CA LYS A 26 -16.05 -14.60 9.89
C LYS A 26 -16.95 -14.31 11.09
N LEU A 27 -17.09 -15.26 12.02
CA LEU A 27 -17.94 -15.12 13.20
C LEU A 27 -17.47 -13.99 14.12
N VAL A 28 -16.17 -13.90 14.37
CA VAL A 28 -15.57 -12.84 15.20
C VAL A 28 -15.84 -11.48 14.55
N SER A 29 -15.62 -11.34 13.25
CA SER A 29 -15.91 -10.10 12.51
C SER A 29 -17.38 -9.68 12.64
N THR A 30 -18.30 -10.63 12.47
CA THR A 30 -19.74 -10.39 12.57
C THR A 30 -20.15 -9.94 13.98
N LEU A 31 -19.70 -10.64 15.02
CA LEU A 31 -20.06 -10.32 16.40
C LEU A 31 -19.49 -8.97 16.85
N GLY A 32 -18.24 -8.66 16.48
CA GLY A 32 -17.62 -7.36 16.74
C GLY A 32 -18.39 -6.21 16.08
N GLY A 33 -18.77 -6.38 14.81
CA GLY A 33 -19.59 -5.43 14.08
C GLY A 33 -20.96 -5.20 14.73
N ILE A 34 -21.69 -6.28 15.06
CA ILE A 34 -22.99 -6.20 15.73
C ILE A 34 -22.89 -5.40 17.04
N LEU A 35 -21.93 -5.75 17.90
CA LEU A 35 -21.75 -5.10 19.19
C LEU A 35 -21.44 -3.60 19.03
N SER A 36 -20.52 -3.26 18.11
CA SER A 36 -20.14 -1.86 17.87
C SER A 36 -21.31 -1.02 17.34
N ILE A 37 -22.05 -1.52 16.36
CA ILE A 37 -23.13 -0.76 15.71
C ILE A 37 -24.33 -0.64 16.63
N PHE A 38 -24.63 -1.68 17.42
CA PHE A 38 -25.64 -1.57 18.47
C PHE A 38 -25.32 -0.42 19.45
N LEU A 39 -24.09 -0.37 19.97
CA LEU A 39 -23.68 0.65 20.93
C LEU A 39 -23.69 2.05 20.32
N ILE A 40 -23.15 2.20 19.10
CA ILE A 40 -23.13 3.48 18.38
C ILE A 40 -24.54 3.96 18.04
N ALA A 41 -25.41 3.08 17.55
CA ALA A 41 -26.79 3.43 17.22
C ALA A 41 -27.55 3.87 18.49
N PHE A 42 -27.37 3.16 19.61
CA PHE A 42 -27.98 3.53 20.88
C PHE A 42 -27.52 4.91 21.37
N VAL A 43 -26.20 5.16 21.41
CA VAL A 43 -25.63 6.43 21.89
C VAL A 43 -25.98 7.59 20.95
N THR A 44 -25.83 7.39 19.64
CA THR A 44 -26.12 8.43 18.64
C THR A 44 -27.59 8.80 18.64
N ASN A 45 -28.50 7.81 18.73
CA ASN A 45 -29.94 8.07 18.83
C ASN A 45 -30.29 8.94 20.03
N ARG A 46 -29.65 8.71 21.19
CA ARG A 46 -29.85 9.51 22.40
C ARG A 46 -29.33 10.94 22.26
N LEU A 47 -28.30 11.17 21.45
CA LEU A 47 -27.68 12.48 21.28
C LEU A 47 -28.33 13.32 20.17
N THR A 48 -28.63 12.71 19.03
CA THR A 48 -29.08 13.42 17.82
C THR A 48 -30.54 13.13 17.44
N GLY A 49 -31.22 12.29 18.20
CA GLY A 49 -32.53 11.75 17.83
C GLY A 49 -32.45 10.72 16.70
N ALA A 50 -33.62 10.16 16.35
CA ALA A 50 -33.72 9.11 15.33
C ALA A 50 -33.23 9.57 13.96
N THR A 51 -33.62 10.76 13.52
CA THR A 51 -33.25 11.29 12.19
C THR A 51 -31.74 11.50 12.06
N GLY A 52 -31.09 12.12 13.06
CA GLY A 52 -29.64 12.31 13.04
C GLY A 52 -28.89 10.98 13.08
N ALA A 53 -29.38 10.01 13.87
CA ALA A 53 -28.77 8.67 13.93
C ALA A 53 -28.83 7.95 12.59
N THR A 54 -29.97 8.00 11.87
CA THR A 54 -30.11 7.38 10.54
C THR A 54 -29.10 7.91 9.52
N LEU A 55 -28.63 9.15 9.66
CA LEU A 55 -27.67 9.77 8.74
C LEU A 55 -26.21 9.50 9.12
N ILE A 56 -25.93 9.33 10.42
CA ILE A 56 -24.56 9.19 10.94
C ILE A 56 -24.14 7.71 11.07
N VAL A 57 -25.06 6.85 11.51
CA VAL A 57 -24.78 5.42 11.75
C VAL A 57 -24.29 4.69 10.49
N PRO A 58 -24.77 4.96 9.26
CA PRO A 58 -24.24 4.31 8.05
C PRO A 58 -22.73 4.51 7.85
N SER A 59 -22.21 5.70 8.18
CA SER A 59 -20.77 5.97 8.14
C SER A 59 -20.04 5.05 9.14
N MET A 60 -20.54 4.94 10.36
CA MET A 60 -19.95 4.05 11.38
C MET A 60 -20.11 2.57 11.02
N GLY A 61 -21.18 2.20 10.32
CA GLY A 61 -21.37 0.88 9.70
C GLY A 61 -20.23 0.49 8.77
N ALA A 62 -19.85 1.40 7.88
CA ALA A 62 -18.70 1.19 6.99
C ALA A 62 -17.37 1.11 7.77
N SER A 63 -17.20 1.92 8.83
CA SER A 63 -16.02 1.81 9.71
C SER A 63 -15.96 0.47 10.42
N ALA A 64 -17.09 -0.10 10.85
CA ALA A 64 -17.14 -1.42 11.47
C ALA A 64 -16.68 -2.50 10.49
N VAL A 65 -17.09 -2.44 9.22
CA VAL A 65 -16.60 -3.38 8.20
C VAL A 65 -15.07 -3.35 8.14
N LEU A 66 -14.46 -2.16 8.10
CA LEU A 66 -13.00 -2.03 8.07
C LEU A 66 -12.34 -2.56 9.35
N LEU A 67 -12.80 -2.12 10.53
CA LEU A 67 -12.16 -2.42 11.81
C LEU A 67 -12.31 -3.89 12.23
N PHE A 68 -13.36 -4.57 11.77
CA PHE A 68 -13.63 -5.96 12.18
C PHE A 68 -13.39 -6.98 11.08
N ALA A 69 -13.58 -6.67 9.80
CA ALA A 69 -13.27 -7.61 8.72
C ALA A 69 -11.81 -7.51 8.25
N VAL A 70 -11.21 -6.32 8.32
CA VAL A 70 -9.83 -6.06 7.89
C VAL A 70 -9.03 -5.25 8.92
N PRO A 71 -8.90 -5.74 10.18
CA PRO A 71 -8.31 -4.97 11.28
C PRO A 71 -6.86 -4.55 11.01
N HIS A 72 -6.11 -5.34 10.26
CA HIS A 72 -4.71 -5.05 9.92
C HIS A 72 -4.53 -4.14 8.69
N GLY A 73 -5.62 -3.79 8.01
CA GLY A 73 -5.59 -2.90 6.86
C GLY A 73 -5.13 -1.50 7.25
N LYS A 74 -4.39 -0.82 6.34
CA LYS A 74 -3.93 0.57 6.54
C LYS A 74 -5.11 1.53 6.78
N LEU A 75 -6.22 1.31 6.10
CA LEU A 75 -7.44 2.12 6.19
C LEU A 75 -8.20 1.92 7.52
N SER A 76 -7.90 0.83 8.23
CA SER A 76 -8.48 0.51 9.54
C SER A 76 -7.63 1.04 10.69
N GLN A 77 -6.39 1.47 10.46
CA GLN A 77 -5.49 1.93 11.53
C GLN A 77 -5.99 3.21 12.21
N PRO A 78 -5.59 3.49 13.47
CA PRO A 78 -6.15 4.59 14.25
C PRO A 78 -6.06 5.95 13.58
N TRP A 79 -4.96 6.25 12.88
CA TRP A 79 -4.82 7.53 12.17
C TRP A 79 -5.81 7.68 11.02
N ALA A 80 -6.07 6.60 10.27
CA ALA A 80 -7.11 6.61 9.24
C ALA A 80 -8.48 6.82 9.88
N LEU A 81 -8.84 6.01 10.89
CA LEU A 81 -10.14 6.12 11.57
C LEU A 81 -10.40 7.54 12.12
N PHE A 82 -9.55 7.99 13.06
CA PHE A 82 -9.78 9.27 13.74
C PHE A 82 -9.52 10.46 12.82
N GLY A 83 -8.38 10.47 12.12
CA GLY A 83 -8.00 11.55 11.22
C GLY A 83 -8.98 11.69 10.06
N GLY A 84 -9.43 10.57 9.47
CA GLY A 84 -10.37 10.56 8.37
C GLY A 84 -11.74 11.10 8.78
N HIS A 85 -12.33 10.61 9.87
CA HIS A 85 -13.60 11.16 10.37
C HIS A 85 -13.50 12.62 10.79
N PHE A 86 -12.41 13.02 11.45
CA PHE A 86 -12.21 14.39 11.93
C PHE A 86 -12.11 15.39 10.79
N VAL A 87 -11.21 15.14 9.83
CA VAL A 87 -11.02 16.00 8.66
C VAL A 87 -12.29 16.08 7.83
N SER A 88 -12.93 14.93 7.57
CA SER A 88 -14.18 14.88 6.81
C SER A 88 -15.32 15.65 7.48
N ALA A 89 -15.47 15.55 8.81
CA ALA A 89 -16.52 16.28 9.52
C ALA A 89 -16.31 17.80 9.43
N ILE A 90 -15.07 18.28 9.56
CA ILE A 90 -14.74 19.71 9.39
C ILE A 90 -15.09 20.18 7.98
N VAL A 91 -14.64 19.44 6.96
CA VAL A 91 -14.88 19.79 5.56
C VAL A 91 -16.37 19.77 5.24
N GLY A 92 -17.12 18.78 5.73
CA GLY A 92 -18.56 18.68 5.54
C GLY A 92 -19.33 19.86 6.14
N VAL A 93 -19.01 20.25 7.38
CA VAL A 93 -19.61 21.41 8.04
C VAL A 93 -19.26 22.70 7.28
N ALA A 94 -18.01 22.86 6.84
CA ALA A 94 -17.61 24.01 6.04
C ALA A 94 -18.37 24.09 4.72
N CYS A 95 -18.53 22.97 4.01
CA CYS A 95 -19.30 22.94 2.76
C CYS A 95 -20.77 23.32 2.98
N TYR A 96 -21.40 22.81 4.04
CA TYR A 96 -22.76 23.20 4.40
C TYR A 96 -22.89 24.71 4.68
N GLN A 97 -21.91 25.33 5.33
CA GLN A 97 -21.96 26.75 5.69
C GLN A 97 -21.64 27.69 4.53
N PHE A 98 -20.73 27.30 3.63
CA PHE A 98 -20.19 28.20 2.60
C PHE A 98 -20.70 27.95 1.18
N VAL A 99 -21.30 26.78 0.91
CA VAL A 99 -21.83 26.44 -0.42
C VAL A 99 -23.35 26.51 -0.37
N ALA A 100 -23.93 27.49 -1.07
CA ALA A 100 -25.37 27.77 -1.00
C ALA A 100 -26.25 26.70 -1.66
N ASP A 101 -25.80 26.14 -2.78
CA ASP A 101 -26.55 25.08 -3.47
C ASP A 101 -26.41 23.74 -2.75
N TYR A 102 -27.53 23.10 -2.44
CA TYR A 102 -27.58 21.88 -1.63
C TYR A 102 -26.85 20.69 -2.28
N TYR A 103 -27.04 20.48 -3.58
CA TYR A 103 -26.43 19.35 -4.29
C TYR A 103 -24.94 19.57 -4.50
N LEU A 104 -24.56 20.82 -4.80
CA LEU A 104 -23.17 21.22 -4.91
C LEU A 104 -22.46 21.09 -3.56
N ALA A 105 -23.08 21.53 -2.46
CA ALA A 105 -22.52 21.39 -1.12
C ALA A 105 -22.26 19.92 -0.76
N ALA A 106 -23.19 19.03 -1.09
CA ALA A 106 -23.06 17.59 -0.86
C ALA A 106 -21.90 16.98 -1.67
N GLY A 107 -21.81 17.31 -2.97
CA GLY A 107 -20.71 16.86 -3.84
C GLY A 107 -19.35 17.41 -3.40
N CYS A 108 -19.28 18.70 -3.08
CA CYS A 108 -18.08 19.35 -2.56
C CYS A 108 -17.64 18.76 -1.23
N ALA A 109 -18.57 18.49 -0.30
CA ALA A 109 -18.24 17.90 1.00
C ALA A 109 -17.48 16.58 0.85
N VAL A 110 -17.98 15.67 0.00
CA VAL A 110 -17.33 14.37 -0.22
C VAL A 110 -16.02 14.52 -1.00
N GLY A 111 -16.03 15.26 -2.12
CA GLY A 111 -14.84 15.42 -2.96
C GLY A 111 -13.68 16.13 -2.25
N LEU A 112 -13.97 17.22 -1.54
CA LEU A 112 -12.96 17.95 -0.76
C LEU A 112 -12.49 17.13 0.45
N ALA A 113 -13.37 16.36 1.09
CA ALA A 113 -12.97 15.47 2.18
C ALA A 113 -12.00 14.38 1.69
N ILE A 114 -12.24 13.79 0.52
CA ILE A 114 -11.30 12.84 -0.11
C ILE A 114 -9.94 13.52 -0.34
N GLY A 115 -9.92 14.72 -0.93
CA GLY A 115 -8.69 15.47 -1.15
C GLY A 115 -7.95 15.79 0.16
N ALA A 116 -8.66 16.28 1.17
CA ALA A 116 -8.10 16.62 2.47
C ALA A 116 -7.53 15.38 3.19
N MET A 117 -8.21 14.24 3.14
CA MET A 117 -7.70 12.99 3.69
C MET A 117 -6.44 12.49 2.97
N HIS A 118 -6.30 12.71 1.65
CA HIS A 118 -5.08 12.38 0.91
C HIS A 118 -3.90 13.23 1.41
N VAL A 119 -4.13 14.54 1.57
CA VAL A 119 -3.11 15.47 2.09
C VAL A 119 -2.68 15.10 3.51
N CYS A 120 -3.66 14.81 4.39
CA CYS A 120 -3.40 14.42 5.78
C CYS A 120 -2.96 12.95 5.94
N ARG A 121 -2.91 12.18 4.83
CA ARG A 121 -2.58 10.74 4.81
C ARG A 121 -3.43 9.91 5.77
N CYS A 122 -4.71 10.26 5.91
CA CYS A 122 -5.67 9.62 6.81
C CYS A 122 -6.88 9.08 6.05
N ILE A 123 -6.68 8.57 4.82
CA ILE A 123 -7.78 8.02 4.01
C ILE A 123 -8.53 6.96 4.80
N HIS A 124 -9.79 7.26 5.06
CA HIS A 124 -10.75 6.37 5.68
C HIS A 124 -12.06 6.55 4.92
N PRO A 125 -12.39 5.65 3.97
CA PRO A 125 -13.57 5.80 3.11
C PRO A 125 -14.87 6.13 3.86
N PRO A 126 -15.15 5.59 5.06
CA PRO A 126 -16.31 6.00 5.87
C PRO A 126 -16.39 7.50 6.16
N GLY A 127 -15.26 8.20 6.19
CA GLY A 127 -15.18 9.65 6.33
C GLY A 127 -15.94 10.38 5.22
N GLY A 128 -16.04 9.84 4.00
CA GLY A 128 -16.87 10.45 2.94
C GLY A 128 -18.34 10.56 3.35
N ALA A 129 -18.91 9.50 3.93
CA ALA A 129 -20.27 9.51 4.46
C ALA A 129 -20.41 10.46 5.67
N THR A 130 -19.37 10.59 6.51
CA THR A 130 -19.34 11.58 7.59
C THR A 130 -19.41 13.02 7.07
N ALA A 131 -18.69 13.35 6.00
CA ALA A 131 -18.74 14.67 5.38
C ALA A 131 -20.13 14.93 4.77
N LEU A 132 -20.67 13.95 4.05
CA LEU A 132 -22.00 14.04 3.44
C LEU A 132 -23.10 14.25 4.50
N ALA A 133 -23.05 13.50 5.60
CA ALA A 133 -24.01 13.60 6.69
C ALA A 133 -24.05 14.99 7.36
N ALA A 134 -22.95 15.76 7.32
CA ALA A 134 -22.96 17.15 7.78
C ALA A 134 -23.84 18.06 6.90
N VAL A 135 -23.91 17.78 5.59
CA VAL A 135 -24.72 18.55 4.64
C VAL A 135 -26.17 18.09 4.65
N ILE A 136 -26.41 16.78 4.61
CA ILE A 136 -27.78 16.22 4.52
C ILE A 136 -28.44 16.00 5.90
N GLY A 137 -27.73 16.32 6.98
CA GLY A 137 -28.01 15.96 8.37
C GLY A 137 -29.31 16.49 9.00
N GLY A 138 -29.97 17.45 8.35
CA GLY A 138 -31.15 18.12 8.87
C GLY A 138 -30.86 19.07 10.05
N PRO A 139 -31.90 19.70 10.62
CA PRO A 139 -31.76 20.83 11.54
C PRO A 139 -30.92 20.55 12.79
N ALA A 140 -31.00 19.34 13.35
CA ALA A 140 -30.25 18.98 14.56
C ALA A 140 -28.74 18.93 14.31
N ILE A 141 -28.31 18.40 13.17
CA ILE A 141 -26.89 18.34 12.77
C ILE A 141 -26.40 19.73 12.35
N HIS A 142 -27.22 20.46 11.59
CA HIS A 142 -26.88 21.82 11.15
C HIS A 142 -26.73 22.80 12.33
N ALA A 143 -27.61 22.72 13.34
CA ALA A 143 -27.54 23.53 14.54
C ALA A 143 -26.30 23.23 15.41
N ALA A 144 -25.77 22.01 15.35
CA ALA A 144 -24.54 21.65 16.05
C ALA A 144 -23.31 22.36 15.46
N GLY A 145 -23.35 22.77 14.19
CA GLY A 145 -22.22 23.39 13.50
C GLY A 145 -20.95 22.54 13.62
N TYR A 146 -19.82 23.16 13.99
CA TYR A 146 -18.57 22.42 14.23
C TYR A 146 -18.62 21.52 15.47
N GLY A 147 -19.63 21.66 16.35
CA GLY A 147 -19.91 20.72 17.42
C GLY A 147 -20.16 19.30 16.90
N TYR A 148 -20.70 19.15 15.68
CA TYR A 148 -20.87 17.87 14.98
C TYR A 148 -19.60 17.01 14.97
N VAL A 149 -18.42 17.65 14.83
CA VAL A 149 -17.11 16.98 14.80
C VAL A 149 -16.88 16.23 16.10
N PHE A 150 -17.09 16.87 17.25
CA PHE A 150 -16.85 16.26 18.55
C PHE A 150 -18.00 15.35 18.98
N LEU A 151 -19.22 15.86 18.85
CA LEU A 151 -20.46 15.14 19.13
C LEU A 151 -21.39 15.19 17.91
N PRO A 152 -21.68 14.05 17.26
CA PRO A 152 -21.41 12.68 17.73
C PRO A 152 -20.17 12.01 17.08
N ILE A 153 -19.47 12.64 16.13
CA ILE A 153 -18.55 11.91 15.25
C ILE A 153 -17.32 11.36 15.99
N MET A 154 -16.55 12.19 16.70
CA MET A 154 -15.39 11.71 17.46
C MET A 154 -15.77 10.80 18.62
N LEU A 155 -16.94 11.01 19.23
CA LEU A 155 -17.49 10.08 20.21
C LEU A 155 -17.71 8.68 19.59
N ASN A 156 -18.36 8.62 18.43
CA ASN A 156 -18.60 7.35 17.73
C ASN A 156 -17.29 6.68 17.29
N ALA A 157 -16.32 7.45 16.78
CA ALA A 157 -14.99 6.95 16.45
C ALA A 157 -14.27 6.36 17.68
N THR A 158 -14.43 7.00 18.84
CA THR A 158 -13.87 6.51 20.12
C THR A 158 -14.55 5.22 20.59
N ILE A 159 -15.88 5.16 20.48
CA ILE A 159 -16.66 3.97 20.83
C ILE A 159 -16.23 2.78 19.97
N ILE A 160 -16.23 2.94 18.63
CA ILE A 160 -15.89 1.84 17.73
C ILE A 160 -14.44 1.42 17.88
N PHE A 161 -13.52 2.37 18.08
CA PHE A 161 -12.12 2.08 18.36
C PHE A 161 -11.97 1.27 19.65
N THR A 162 -12.67 1.65 20.73
CA THR A 162 -12.59 0.94 22.00
C THR A 162 -13.10 -0.48 21.88
N VAL A 163 -14.24 -0.68 21.19
CA VAL A 163 -14.78 -2.03 20.94
C VAL A 163 -13.81 -2.83 20.07
N ALA A 164 -13.32 -2.28 18.96
CA ALA A 164 -12.37 -2.97 18.09
C ALA A 164 -11.05 -3.30 18.79
N PHE A 165 -10.53 -2.38 19.60
CA PHE A 165 -9.35 -2.58 20.41
C PHE A 165 -9.53 -3.73 21.39
N VAL A 166 -10.57 -3.70 22.22
CA VAL A 166 -10.81 -4.76 23.21
C VAL A 166 -11.09 -6.08 22.50
N PHE A 167 -12.03 -6.09 21.56
CA PHE A 167 -12.55 -7.30 20.93
C PHE A 167 -11.50 -7.99 20.06
N ASN A 168 -10.74 -7.26 19.24
CA ASN A 168 -9.69 -7.85 18.42
C ASN A 168 -8.48 -8.31 19.27
N ASN A 169 -8.17 -7.64 20.39
CA ASN A 169 -7.08 -8.09 21.28
C ASN A 169 -7.44 -9.29 22.17
N LEU A 170 -8.70 -9.74 22.19
CA LEU A 170 -9.06 -11.04 22.79
C LEU A 170 -8.48 -12.22 22.01
N PHE A 171 -8.18 -12.04 20.72
CA PHE A 171 -7.69 -13.08 19.83
C PHE A 171 -6.21 -12.83 19.49
N PRO A 172 -5.29 -13.77 19.78
CA PRO A 172 -3.86 -13.58 19.56
C PRO A 172 -3.47 -13.18 18.13
N TRP A 173 -4.23 -13.61 17.12
CA TRP A 173 -3.97 -13.36 15.70
C TRP A 173 -4.59 -12.07 15.15
N ARG A 174 -5.48 -11.38 15.89
CA ARG A 174 -6.17 -10.16 15.41
C ARG A 174 -5.66 -8.84 16.01
N ARG A 175 -4.48 -8.84 16.63
CA ARG A 175 -4.01 -7.70 17.44
C ARG A 175 -4.15 -6.37 16.70
N TYR A 176 -4.85 -5.45 17.36
CA TYR A 176 -5.20 -4.14 16.81
C TYR A 176 -4.97 -3.05 17.86
N PRO A 177 -4.25 -1.96 17.55
CA PRO A 177 -3.62 -1.65 16.25
C PRO A 177 -2.38 -2.51 15.96
N VAL A 178 -1.97 -2.53 14.68
CA VAL A 178 -0.83 -3.36 14.19
C VAL A 178 0.47 -3.06 14.92
N SER A 179 0.66 -1.82 15.39
CA SER A 179 1.84 -1.41 16.17
C SER A 179 2.02 -2.17 17.49
N MET A 180 1.00 -2.87 17.98
CA MET A 180 1.06 -3.71 19.19
C MET A 180 1.39 -5.18 18.91
N MET A 181 1.61 -5.55 17.64
CA MET A 181 2.15 -6.87 17.32
C MET A 181 3.56 -7.01 17.92
N ARG A 182 3.73 -8.02 18.80
CA ARG A 182 4.98 -8.23 19.55
C ARG A 182 6.07 -8.92 18.74
N PHE A 183 5.71 -9.46 17.57
CA PHE A 183 6.61 -10.19 16.70
C PHE A 183 6.49 -9.59 15.31
N SER A 184 7.61 -9.11 14.77
CA SER A 184 7.77 -8.79 13.36
C SER A 184 8.75 -9.82 12.80
N GLU A 185 8.51 -10.28 11.58
CA GLU A 185 9.50 -11.12 10.90
C GLU A 185 10.82 -10.35 10.79
N ARG A 186 11.92 -10.99 11.20
CA ARG A 186 13.26 -10.50 10.85
C ARG A 186 13.43 -10.73 9.36
N PRO A 187 13.86 -9.73 8.58
CA PRO A 187 14.25 -9.96 7.19
C PRO A 187 15.35 -11.03 7.16
N GLN A 188 15.03 -12.24 6.72
CA GLN A 188 16.05 -13.23 6.40
C GLN A 188 16.65 -12.83 5.05
N ALA A 189 17.85 -12.28 5.08
CA ALA A 189 18.63 -12.03 3.87
C ALA A 189 19.04 -13.39 3.27
N GLN A 190 18.29 -13.89 2.30
CA GLN A 190 18.76 -14.93 1.37
C GLN A 190 18.64 -14.42 -0.06
N PRO A 191 19.71 -13.81 -0.61
CA PRO A 191 19.70 -13.22 -1.95
C PRO A 191 19.69 -14.24 -3.09
N ALA A 192 19.94 -15.52 -2.83
CA ALA A 192 20.36 -16.44 -3.89
C ALA A 192 19.27 -17.39 -4.44
N ALA A 193 18.06 -17.42 -3.84
CA ALA A 193 17.02 -18.38 -4.24
C ALA A 193 15.68 -17.73 -4.67
N LEU A 194 15.62 -16.40 -4.78
CA LEU A 194 14.35 -15.69 -4.91
C LEU A 194 13.74 -15.76 -6.32
N GLU A 195 14.56 -15.94 -7.37
CA GLU A 195 14.08 -16.05 -8.76
C GLU A 195 13.39 -17.39 -9.08
N GLN A 196 13.65 -18.46 -8.31
CA GLN A 196 13.06 -19.80 -8.54
C GLN A 196 11.83 -20.10 -7.67
N LEU A 197 11.55 -19.29 -6.64
CA LEU A 197 10.48 -19.56 -5.66
C LEU A 197 9.12 -18.92 -5.97
N LEU A 198 9.05 -17.99 -6.93
CA LEU A 198 7.88 -17.15 -7.16
C LEU A 198 7.10 -17.55 -8.42
N ASP A 199 6.45 -18.71 -8.38
CA ASP A 199 5.36 -19.03 -9.31
C ASP A 199 4.04 -18.41 -8.81
N ARG A 200 3.11 -18.08 -9.72
CA ARG A 200 1.76 -17.60 -9.38
C ARG A 200 1.08 -18.53 -8.40
N GLN A 201 1.31 -19.84 -8.53
CA GLN A 201 0.77 -20.86 -7.63
C GLN A 201 1.29 -20.69 -6.20
N HIS A 202 2.60 -20.47 -6.01
CA HIS A 202 3.18 -20.27 -4.67
C HIS A 202 2.71 -18.96 -4.03
N ILE A 203 2.55 -17.88 -4.82
CA ILE A 203 2.00 -16.61 -4.33
C ILE A 203 0.53 -16.78 -3.91
N GLN A 204 -0.28 -17.46 -4.74
CA GLN A 204 -1.68 -17.75 -4.42
C GLN A 204 -1.83 -18.62 -3.18
N GLN A 205 -0.95 -19.60 -3.01
CA GLN A 205 -0.95 -20.49 -1.84
C GLN A 205 -0.53 -19.75 -0.57
N ALA A 206 0.50 -18.90 -0.62
CA ALA A 206 0.87 -18.03 0.50
C ALA A 206 -0.24 -17.04 0.88
N LEU A 207 -0.94 -16.46 -0.11
CA LEU A 207 -2.10 -15.60 0.12
C LEU A 207 -3.27 -16.36 0.73
N ALA A 208 -3.47 -17.64 0.40
CA ALA A 208 -4.50 -18.47 1.00
C ALA A 208 -4.18 -18.87 2.45
N ASP A 209 -2.90 -19.04 2.79
CA ASP A 209 -2.44 -19.36 4.14
C ASP A 209 -2.46 -18.13 5.07
N MET A 210 -2.33 -16.94 4.51
CA MET A 210 -2.54 -15.68 5.23
C MET A 210 -4.05 -15.43 5.39
N ASP A 211 -4.60 -15.62 6.59
CA ASP A 211 -6.00 -15.24 6.96
C ASP A 211 -6.12 -13.70 7.04
N LEU A 212 -5.73 -13.00 5.98
CA LEU A 212 -5.59 -11.56 5.84
C LEU A 212 -6.14 -11.12 4.47
N VAL A 213 -7.05 -10.16 4.48
CA VAL A 213 -7.48 -9.49 3.25
C VAL A 213 -6.39 -8.52 2.82
N VAL A 214 -5.56 -8.91 1.85
CA VAL A 214 -4.58 -8.04 1.21
C VAL A 214 -5.21 -7.49 -0.08
N ASP A 215 -5.34 -6.16 -0.16
CA ASP A 215 -5.86 -5.45 -1.34
C ASP A 215 -4.78 -5.30 -2.42
N MET A 216 -4.20 -6.42 -2.85
CA MET A 216 -3.24 -6.49 -3.95
C MET A 216 -3.46 -7.78 -4.73
N THR A 217 -3.55 -7.68 -6.05
CA THR A 217 -3.63 -8.88 -6.89
C THR A 217 -2.28 -9.59 -6.94
N SER A 218 -2.26 -10.88 -7.31
CA SER A 218 -0.99 -11.60 -7.52
C SER A 218 -0.09 -10.91 -8.58
N GLU A 219 -0.70 -10.18 -9.53
CA GLU A 219 0.01 -9.44 -10.57
C GLU A 219 0.67 -8.16 -10.00
N ASP A 220 0.01 -7.46 -9.07
CA ASP A 220 0.59 -6.30 -8.38
C ASP A 220 1.79 -6.71 -7.51
N ILE A 221 1.72 -7.88 -6.86
CA ILE A 221 2.83 -8.43 -6.09
C ILE A 221 4.02 -8.75 -7.00
N GLN A 222 3.78 -9.40 -8.14
CA GLN A 222 4.82 -9.67 -9.14
C GLN A 222 5.44 -8.37 -9.67
N ARG A 223 4.62 -7.34 -9.95
CA ARG A 223 5.10 -6.03 -10.40
C ARG A 223 5.91 -5.32 -9.32
N LEU A 224 5.46 -5.33 -8.07
CA LEU A 224 6.18 -4.75 -6.94
C LEU A 224 7.54 -5.44 -6.73
N PHE A 225 7.60 -6.76 -6.89
CA PHE A 225 8.84 -7.51 -6.84
C PHE A 225 9.77 -7.17 -8.00
N ALA A 226 9.26 -7.11 -9.24
CA ALA A 226 10.04 -6.69 -10.41
C ALA A 226 10.65 -5.29 -10.23
N LEU A 227 9.86 -4.33 -9.74
CA LEU A 227 10.34 -2.98 -9.39
C LEU A 227 11.35 -3.00 -8.24
N SER A 228 11.16 -3.88 -7.26
CA SER A 228 12.10 -4.05 -6.14
C SER A 228 13.44 -4.61 -6.61
N LEU A 229 13.44 -5.57 -7.56
CA LEU A 229 14.65 -6.09 -8.19
C LEU A 229 15.33 -5.05 -9.08
N GLU A 230 14.59 -4.23 -9.81
CA GLU A 230 15.13 -3.10 -10.57
C GLU A 230 15.84 -2.10 -9.64
N HIS A 231 15.23 -1.80 -8.49
CA HIS A 231 15.85 -0.95 -7.46
C HIS A 231 17.03 -1.63 -6.75
N ALA A 232 16.97 -2.94 -6.50
CA ALA A 232 18.03 -3.73 -5.89
C ALA A 232 19.22 -3.96 -6.84
N GLY A 233 18.98 -3.97 -8.16
CA GLY A 233 19.98 -4.02 -9.22
C GLY A 233 20.92 -2.81 -9.28
N ARG A 234 20.73 -1.80 -8.41
CA ARG A 234 21.72 -0.76 -8.11
C ARG A 234 22.77 -1.21 -7.07
N GLN A 235 23.23 -2.47 -7.12
CA GLN A 235 24.48 -2.84 -6.47
C GLN A 235 25.64 -2.37 -7.35
N ARG A 236 26.25 -1.24 -6.99
CA ARG A 236 27.46 -0.74 -7.67
C ARG A 236 28.59 -1.74 -7.45
N LEU A 237 29.31 -2.09 -8.52
CA LEU A 237 30.53 -2.88 -8.37
C LEU A 237 31.57 -2.07 -7.60
N LEU A 238 32.40 -2.75 -6.81
CA LEU A 238 33.59 -2.14 -6.22
C LEU A 238 34.65 -1.99 -7.33
N SER A 239 35.45 -0.94 -7.27
CA SER A 239 36.60 -0.74 -8.18
C SER A 239 37.53 -1.96 -8.21
N SER A 240 37.73 -2.63 -7.06
CA SER A 240 38.50 -3.87 -6.95
C SER A 240 37.93 -5.07 -7.73
N GLN A 241 36.67 -5.00 -8.17
CA GLN A 241 36.01 -6.03 -8.97
C GLN A 241 36.13 -5.78 -10.48
N ILE A 242 36.58 -4.59 -10.89
CA ILE A 242 36.82 -4.24 -12.28
C ILE A 242 38.19 -4.78 -12.70
N ARG A 243 38.20 -5.68 -13.68
CA ARG A 243 39.40 -6.41 -14.14
C ARG A 243 39.56 -6.33 -15.64
N VAL A 244 40.81 -6.29 -16.10
CA VAL A 244 41.14 -6.41 -17.52
C VAL A 244 40.61 -7.74 -18.07
N GLY A 245 40.03 -7.67 -19.27
CA GLY A 245 39.34 -8.79 -19.91
C GLY A 245 37.91 -9.01 -19.43
N GLY A 246 37.47 -8.35 -18.36
CA GLY A 246 36.09 -8.42 -17.85
C GLY A 246 35.11 -7.63 -18.74
N TYR A 247 33.87 -8.10 -18.77
CA TYR A 247 32.77 -7.50 -19.51
C TYR A 247 31.75 -6.97 -18.51
N TYR A 248 31.28 -5.74 -18.66
CA TYR A 248 30.43 -5.08 -17.67
C TYR A 248 29.28 -4.32 -18.35
N THR A 249 28.11 -4.30 -17.71
CA THR A 249 26.94 -3.53 -18.19
C THR A 249 26.54 -2.47 -17.19
N ASN A 250 25.99 -1.36 -17.67
CA ASN A 250 25.41 -0.30 -16.84
C ASN A 250 24.01 -0.64 -16.28
N GLY A 251 23.42 -1.79 -16.66
CA GLY A 251 22.12 -2.24 -16.14
C GLY A 251 20.94 -1.35 -16.52
N ARG A 252 21.13 -0.39 -17.45
CA ARG A 252 20.06 0.47 -17.98
C ARG A 252 19.27 -0.27 -19.07
N HIS A 253 18.21 0.35 -19.58
CA HIS A 253 17.38 -0.21 -20.63
C HIS A 253 17.25 0.74 -21.82
N GLY A 254 16.95 0.19 -23.00
CA GLY A 254 16.69 0.96 -24.22
C GLY A 254 17.95 1.64 -24.79
N ALA A 255 17.80 2.89 -25.26
CA ALA A 255 18.85 3.63 -25.96
C ALA A 255 20.09 3.96 -25.11
N GLU A 256 20.00 3.82 -23.77
CA GLU A 256 21.10 4.07 -22.83
C GLU A 256 21.82 2.79 -22.37
N TRP A 257 21.39 1.60 -22.82
CA TRP A 257 22.03 0.34 -22.45
C TRP A 257 23.36 0.17 -23.18
N SER A 258 24.39 -0.29 -22.46
CA SER A 258 25.73 -0.51 -23.02
C SER A 258 26.48 -1.62 -22.28
N VAL A 259 27.31 -2.35 -23.02
CA VAL A 259 28.27 -3.34 -22.52
C VAL A 259 29.68 -2.90 -22.89
N ARG A 260 30.54 -2.82 -21.89
CA ARG A 260 31.94 -2.41 -22.03
C ARG A 260 32.86 -3.56 -21.62
N LYS A 261 33.89 -3.80 -22.42
CA LYS A 261 34.98 -4.70 -22.10
C LYS A 261 36.17 -3.87 -21.65
N ILE A 262 36.78 -4.21 -20.52
CA ILE A 262 38.08 -3.63 -20.15
C ILE A 262 39.15 -4.28 -21.01
N ILE A 263 39.82 -3.49 -21.85
CA ILE A 263 40.85 -3.98 -22.77
C ILE A 263 42.26 -3.81 -22.21
N ASP A 264 42.47 -2.80 -21.36
CA ASP A 264 43.77 -2.51 -20.76
C ASP A 264 43.60 -1.66 -19.49
N GLU A 265 44.65 -1.55 -18.68
CA GLU A 265 44.66 -0.75 -17.45
C GLU A 265 46.00 -0.06 -17.19
N ILE A 266 45.93 1.06 -16.48
CA ILE A 266 47.09 1.75 -15.92
C ILE A 266 46.90 1.73 -14.40
N ALA A 267 47.45 0.70 -13.76
CA ALA A 267 47.31 0.51 -12.32
C ALA A 267 48.12 1.55 -11.54
N SER A 268 47.51 2.14 -10.50
CA SER A 268 48.16 3.06 -9.58
C SER A 268 47.56 2.93 -8.18
N ASP A 269 48.37 3.20 -7.15
CA ASP A 269 47.86 3.31 -5.78
C ASP A 269 47.10 4.63 -5.54
N ASP A 270 47.24 5.60 -6.46
CA ASP A 270 46.49 6.86 -6.47
C ASP A 270 45.19 6.67 -7.27
N PRO A 271 44.00 6.78 -6.63
CA PRO A 271 42.71 6.55 -7.30
C PRO A 271 42.43 7.46 -8.50
N GLU A 272 43.03 8.64 -8.54
CA GLU A 272 42.89 9.58 -9.67
C GLU A 272 43.76 9.18 -10.87
N ARG A 273 44.70 8.24 -10.65
CA ARG A 273 45.63 7.73 -11.66
C ARG A 273 45.43 6.25 -11.98
N ASP A 274 44.60 5.55 -11.22
CA ASP A 274 44.17 4.17 -11.52
C ASP A 274 43.11 4.19 -12.62
N MET A 275 43.56 4.00 -13.86
CA MET A 275 42.76 4.15 -15.06
C MET A 275 42.46 2.81 -15.71
N VAL A 276 41.25 2.68 -16.26
CA VAL A 276 40.86 1.55 -17.10
C VAL A 276 40.51 2.05 -18.50
N ILE A 277 40.99 1.31 -19.49
CA ILE A 277 40.67 1.53 -20.90
C ILE A 277 39.64 0.50 -21.30
N TYR A 278 38.54 0.95 -21.90
CA TYR A 278 37.45 0.08 -22.28
C TYR A 278 37.05 0.27 -23.74
N GLU A 279 36.51 -0.80 -24.31
CA GLU A 279 35.83 -0.81 -25.60
C GLU A 279 34.34 -1.10 -25.37
N VAL A 280 33.46 -0.36 -26.04
CA VAL A 280 32.03 -0.66 -26.06
C VAL A 280 31.79 -1.78 -27.06
N VAL A 281 31.56 -2.97 -26.53
CA VAL A 281 31.35 -4.20 -27.33
C VAL A 281 29.88 -4.43 -27.67
N GLU A 282 28.95 -3.76 -26.96
CA GLU A 282 27.52 -3.83 -27.27
C GLU A 282 26.74 -2.58 -26.80
N GLY A 283 25.65 -2.24 -27.49
CA GLY A 283 24.74 -1.15 -27.10
C GLY A 283 25.22 0.27 -27.49
N GLN A 284 24.84 1.27 -26.69
CA GLN A 284 25.09 2.68 -26.97
C GLN A 284 26.60 2.98 -27.09
N GLY A 285 27.02 3.47 -28.25
CA GLY A 285 28.43 3.77 -28.54
C GLY A 285 29.24 2.58 -29.03
N LEU A 286 28.61 1.55 -29.60
CA LEU A 286 29.26 0.36 -30.17
C LEU A 286 30.53 0.68 -30.99
N HIS A 287 31.59 -0.10 -30.77
CA HIS A 287 32.93 0.04 -31.39
C HIS A 287 33.69 1.33 -31.03
N SER A 288 33.21 2.13 -30.09
CA SER A 288 34.01 3.19 -29.50
C SER A 288 34.90 2.66 -28.37
N SER A 289 36.06 3.29 -28.20
CA SER A 289 36.97 3.04 -27.07
C SER A 289 37.24 4.35 -26.35
N ASP A 290 37.33 4.29 -25.04
CA ASP A 290 37.62 5.44 -24.19
C ASP A 290 38.31 4.98 -22.88
N SER A 291 38.74 5.93 -22.06
CA SER A 291 39.39 5.67 -20.78
C SER A 291 38.76 6.48 -19.65
N CYS A 292 38.70 5.91 -18.46
CA CYS A 292 38.25 6.61 -17.26
C CYS A 292 38.91 6.01 -16.01
N THR A 293 38.78 6.67 -14.86
CA THR A 293 39.26 6.08 -13.61
C THR A 293 38.51 4.79 -13.30
N ARG A 294 39.19 3.83 -12.66
CA ARG A 294 38.57 2.54 -12.27
C ARG A 294 37.34 2.76 -11.39
N GLN A 295 37.38 3.77 -10.53
CA GLN A 295 36.26 4.15 -9.69
C GLN A 295 35.08 4.68 -10.52
N ALA A 296 35.31 5.57 -11.49
CA ALA A 296 34.26 6.06 -12.38
C ALA A 296 33.64 4.93 -13.22
N PHE A 297 34.46 3.97 -13.66
CA PHE A 297 33.96 2.79 -14.35
C PHE A 297 33.10 1.91 -13.45
N ALA A 298 33.53 1.68 -12.20
CA ALA A 298 32.80 0.89 -11.22
C ALA A 298 31.45 1.54 -10.85
N ASP A 299 31.40 2.87 -10.77
CA ASP A 299 30.17 3.63 -10.54
C ASP A 299 29.21 3.56 -11.74
N TRP A 300 29.75 3.43 -12.95
CA TRP A 300 28.97 3.17 -14.17
C TRP A 300 28.48 1.72 -14.27
N ALA A 301 29.24 0.75 -13.77
CA ALA A 301 28.98 -0.68 -13.93
C ALA A 301 28.00 -1.23 -12.87
N ALA A 302 26.89 -1.80 -13.34
CA ALA A 302 25.88 -2.44 -12.49
C ALA A 302 26.21 -3.91 -12.18
N ARG A 303 26.82 -4.64 -13.13
CA ARG A 303 27.25 -6.04 -12.93
C ARG A 303 28.25 -6.49 -14.01
N GLU A 304 29.04 -7.49 -13.66
CA GLU A 304 29.91 -8.22 -14.60
C GLU A 304 29.06 -9.20 -15.42
N LEU A 305 29.43 -9.37 -16.69
CA LEU A 305 28.83 -10.29 -17.65
C LEU A 305 29.87 -11.32 -18.08
N VAL A 306 29.41 -12.53 -18.40
CA VAL A 306 30.24 -13.57 -19.00
C VAL A 306 29.80 -13.73 -20.45
N PRO A 307 30.72 -13.63 -21.43
CA PRO A 307 30.38 -13.88 -22.83
C PRO A 307 29.77 -15.27 -22.98
N ALA A 308 28.64 -15.38 -23.70
CA ALA A 308 28.14 -16.68 -24.12
C ALA A 308 29.22 -17.33 -24.98
N LYS A 309 29.62 -18.57 -24.68
CA LYS A 309 30.65 -19.30 -25.44
C LYS A 309 30.32 -19.19 -26.93
N THR A 310 31.14 -18.45 -27.67
CA THR A 310 31.11 -18.48 -29.13
C THR A 310 31.56 -19.88 -29.54
N GLY A 311 30.62 -20.68 -30.06
CA GLY A 311 30.97 -21.92 -30.75
C GLY A 311 31.96 -21.59 -31.86
N ALA A 312 33.03 -22.39 -31.94
CA ALA A 312 33.95 -22.43 -33.07
C ALA A 312 33.22 -22.75 -34.38
#